data_AF-A0A501WFN5-F1
#
_entry.id   AF-A0A501WFN5-F1
#
_cell.length_a   1.000
_cell.length_b   1.000
_cell.length_c   1.000
_cell.angle_alpha   90.00
_cell.angle_beta   90.00
_cell.angle_gamma   90.00
#
_symmetry.space_group_name_H-M   'P 1'
#
loop_
_entity.id
_entity.type
_entity.pdbx_description
1 polymer ?
#
loop_
_entity_poly.entity_id
_entity_poly.type
_entity_poly.pdbx_seq_one_letter_code
_entity_poly.pdbx_strand_id
1 'polypeptide(L)'
;MPHIRARGLALEELELVSDLLIEQLAVAMNTPANEFTLEYTPVTYFAVGGAAPAYPFFEILWFDRGAEVKAKVATIIDDLIRPQVEPGLDVTVLFHDLKGADYFENKQHF
;
A
#
# COMPACT_ATOMS: atom_id res chain seq x y z
N MET A 1 12.29 -5.16 0.27
CA MET A 1 11.57 -4.96 1.55
C MET A 1 10.74 -3.68 1.66
N PRO A 2 9.70 -3.51 0.84
CA PRO A 2 8.58 -2.65 1.20
C PRO A 2 7.47 -3.46 1.90
N HIS A 3 6.92 -2.92 2.97
CA HIS A 3 5.70 -3.42 3.60
C HIS A 3 4.53 -2.57 3.17
N ILE A 4 3.48 -3.21 2.68
CA ILE A 4 2.27 -2.56 2.23
C ILE A 4 1.17 -2.89 3.23
N ARG A 5 0.54 -1.87 3.80
CA ARG A 5 -0.65 -2.04 4.64
C ARG A 5 -1.82 -1.39 3.97
N ALA A 6 -2.89 -2.14 3.77
CA ALA A 6 -4.11 -1.69 3.12
C ALA A 6 -5.28 -1.74 4.10
N ARG A 7 -6.12 -0.70 4.07
CA ARG A 7 -7.36 -0.61 4.85
C ARG A 7 -8.41 0.20 4.10
N GLY A 8 -9.67 0.08 4.53
CA GLY A 8 -10.77 0.87 3.98
C GLY A 8 -11.28 0.42 2.61
N LEU A 9 -11.04 -0.84 2.28
CA LEU A 9 -11.61 -1.60 1.16
C LEU A 9 -12.01 -2.99 1.67
N ALA A 10 -12.81 -3.74 0.91
CA ALA A 10 -13.15 -5.11 1.28
C ALA A 10 -11.91 -6.03 1.17
N LEU A 11 -11.87 -7.09 1.99
CA LEU A 11 -10.77 -8.06 1.94
C LEU A 11 -10.69 -8.73 0.56
N GLU A 12 -11.86 -9.10 0.02
CA GLU A 12 -12.02 -9.77 -1.25
C GLU A 12 -11.56 -8.89 -2.42
N GLU A 13 -11.74 -7.57 -2.31
CA GLU A 13 -11.28 -6.61 -3.32
C GLU A 13 -9.75 -6.51 -3.36
N LEU A 14 -9.12 -6.53 -2.18
CA LEU A 14 -7.66 -6.55 -2.08
C LEU A 14 -7.07 -7.89 -2.57
N GLU A 15 -7.70 -9.00 -2.20
CA GLU A 15 -7.30 -10.34 -2.61
C GLU A 15 -7.37 -10.49 -4.14
N LEU A 16 -8.41 -9.95 -4.79
CA LEU A 16 -8.58 -10.01 -6.23
C LEU A 16 -7.41 -9.40 -7.01
N VAL A 17 -6.74 -8.37 -6.46
CA VAL A 17 -5.66 -7.66 -7.14
C VAL A 17 -4.29 -7.88 -6.50
N SER A 18 -4.18 -8.69 -5.45
CA SER A 18 -2.95 -8.78 -4.63
C SER A 18 -1.72 -9.19 -5.42
N ASP A 19 -1.86 -10.20 -6.27
CA ASP A 19 -0.75 -10.75 -7.04
C ASP A 19 -0.25 -9.72 -8.07
N LEU A 20 -1.18 -9.17 -8.86
CA LEU A 20 -0.87 -8.18 -9.88
C LEU A 20 -0.30 -6.89 -9.26
N LEU A 21 -0.81 -6.49 -8.10
CA LEU A 21 -0.29 -5.36 -7.34
C LEU A 21 1.18 -5.59 -6.97
N ILE A 22 1.50 -6.73 -6.36
CA ILE A 22 2.88 -7.05 -5.97
C ILE A 22 3.79 -7.12 -7.20
N GLU A 23 3.36 -7.75 -8.29
CA GLU A 23 4.14 -7.84 -9.53
C GLU A 23 4.47 -6.47 -10.13
N GLN A 24 3.48 -5.58 -10.24
CA GLN A 24 3.69 -4.25 -10.82
C GLN A 24 4.56 -3.37 -9.91
N LEU A 25 4.36 -3.45 -8.59
CA LEU A 25 5.18 -2.71 -7.64
C LEU A 25 6.63 -3.23 -7.60
N ALA A 26 6.84 -4.55 -7.73
CA ALA A 26 8.17 -5.15 -7.84
C ALA A 26 8.95 -4.57 -9.02
N VAL A 27 8.32 -4.47 -10.20
CA VAL A 27 8.91 -3.83 -11.38
C VAL A 27 9.15 -2.34 -11.15
N ALA A 28 8.18 -1.62 -10.58
CA ALA A 28 8.29 -0.17 -10.36
C ALA A 28 9.39 0.21 -9.36
N MET A 29 9.57 -0.58 -8.31
CA MET A 29 10.54 -0.35 -7.24
C MET A 29 11.90 -1.04 -7.49
N ASN A 30 12.05 -1.74 -8.62
CA ASN A 30 13.20 -2.59 -8.93
C ASN A 30 13.58 -3.49 -7.73
N THR A 31 12.58 -4.19 -7.19
CA THR A 31 12.70 -5.01 -5.98
C THR A 31 12.05 -6.37 -6.25
N PRO A 32 12.67 -7.51 -5.89
CA PRO A 32 12.05 -8.82 -6.08
C PRO A 32 10.69 -8.95 -5.40
N ALA A 33 9.70 -9.58 -6.06
CA ALA A 33 8.34 -9.72 -5.54
C ALA A 33 8.27 -10.46 -4.18
N ASN A 34 9.17 -11.42 -3.94
CA ASN A 34 9.25 -12.16 -2.69
C ASN A 34 9.80 -11.33 -1.50
N GLU A 35 10.24 -10.09 -1.72
CA GLU A 35 10.61 -9.16 -0.66
C GLU A 35 9.48 -8.19 -0.27
N PHE A 36 8.28 -8.35 -0.85
CA PHE A 36 7.11 -7.58 -0.50
C PHE A 36 6.30 -8.30 0.58
N THR A 37 5.64 -7.51 1.41
CA THR A 37 4.52 -7.98 2.23
C THR A 37 3.31 -7.12 1.94
N LEU A 38 2.13 -7.74 1.93
CA LEU A 38 0.85 -7.07 1.78
C LEU A 38 -0.05 -7.49 2.94
N GLU A 39 -0.43 -6.53 3.78
CA GLU A 39 -1.24 -6.72 4.97
C GLU A 39 -2.62 -6.08 4.78
N TYR A 40 -3.68 -6.83 5.06
CA TYR A 40 -5.02 -6.26 5.22
C TYR A 40 -5.26 -5.88 6.68
N THR A 41 -5.67 -4.63 6.93
CA THR A 41 -6.02 -4.16 8.28
C THR A 41 -7.53 -3.93 8.41
N PRO A 42 -8.25 -4.77 9.19
CA PRO A 42 -9.67 -4.57 9.44
C PRO A 42 -9.87 -3.36 10.36
N VAL A 43 -10.54 -2.32 9.87
CA VAL A 43 -10.81 -1.09 10.62
C VAL A 43 -12.25 -0.63 10.42
N THR A 44 -12.75 0.17 11.35
CA THR A 44 -14.03 0.86 11.23
C THR A 44 -13.80 2.36 11.32
N TYR A 45 -14.27 3.10 10.31
CA TYR A 45 -14.15 4.55 10.27
C TYR A 45 -15.36 5.23 10.91
N PHE A 46 -15.10 6.24 11.72
CA PHE A 46 -16.10 7.16 12.26
C PHE A 46 -15.80 8.56 11.76
N ALA A 47 -16.82 9.26 11.28
CA ALA A 47 -16.77 10.68 10.97
C ALA A 47 -17.83 11.44 11.76
N VAL A 48 -17.87 12.77 11.59
CA VAL A 48 -18.92 13.60 12.18
C VAL A 48 -20.28 13.08 11.72
N GLY A 49 -21.11 12.65 12.67
CA GLY A 49 -22.44 12.07 12.39
C GLY A 49 -22.52 10.54 12.45
N GLY A 50 -21.40 9.83 12.69
CA GLY A 50 -21.41 8.38 12.93
C GLY A 50 -20.45 7.60 12.04
N ALA A 51 -20.79 6.34 11.74
CA ALA A 51 -20.03 5.53 10.81
C ALA A 51 -19.97 6.20 9.44
N ALA A 52 -18.79 6.25 8.85
CA ALA A 52 -18.57 6.83 7.52
C ALA A 52 -18.16 5.72 6.54
N PRO A 53 -18.47 5.88 5.24
CA PRO A 53 -17.84 5.04 4.23
C PRO A 53 -16.32 5.17 4.38
N ALA A 54 -15.67 4.02 4.48
CA ALA A 54 -14.22 3.96 4.39
C ALA A 54 -13.80 4.28 2.96
N TYR A 55 -12.53 4.59 2.77
CA TYR A 55 -11.92 4.70 1.45
C TYR A 55 -10.58 3.97 1.46
N PRO A 56 -10.13 3.42 0.32
CA PRO A 56 -8.89 2.68 0.27
C PRO A 56 -7.70 3.56 0.69
N PHE A 57 -6.96 3.06 1.66
CA PHE A 57 -5.79 3.71 2.21
C PHE A 57 -4.64 2.71 2.27
N PHE A 58 -3.57 3.02 1.54
CA PHE A 58 -2.36 2.24 1.47
C PHE A 58 -1.22 2.96 2.17
N GLU A 59 -0.54 2.27 3.06
CA GLU A 59 0.73 2.71 3.65
C GLU A 59 1.87 1.89 3.07
N ILE A 60 2.91 2.57 2.59
CA ILE A 60 4.11 1.99 2.01
C ILE A 60 5.27 2.27 2.96
N LEU A 61 5.68 1.29 3.74
CA LEU A 61 6.85 1.36 4.60
C LEU A 61 8.04 0.82 3.81
N TRP A 62 9.02 1.66 3.51
CA TRP A 62 10.09 1.31 2.58
C TRP A 62 11.37 2.12 2.82
N PHE A 63 12.48 1.73 2.20
CA PHE A 63 13.61 2.64 2.01
C PHE A 63 13.33 3.55 0.82
N ASP A 64 13.52 4.87 1.00
CA ASP A 64 13.18 5.87 -0.03
C ASP A 64 13.92 5.63 -1.35
N ARG A 65 13.18 5.71 -2.46
CA ARG A 65 13.68 5.58 -3.84
C ARG A 65 13.42 6.84 -4.68
N GLY A 66 13.00 7.94 -4.04
CA GLY A 66 12.78 9.22 -4.68
C GLY A 66 11.36 9.44 -5.20
N ALA A 67 11.07 10.69 -5.53
CA ALA A 67 9.72 11.16 -5.84
C ALA A 67 9.10 10.53 -7.10
N GLU A 68 9.91 10.22 -8.11
CA GLU A 68 9.44 9.59 -9.35
C GLU A 68 8.89 8.18 -9.08
N VAL A 69 9.61 7.38 -8.26
CA VAL A 69 9.16 6.04 -7.88
C VAL A 69 7.92 6.14 -6.97
N LYS A 70 7.88 7.10 -6.04
CA LYS A 70 6.67 7.35 -5.21
C LYS A 70 5.44 7.63 -6.09
N ALA A 71 5.58 8.50 -7.09
CA ALA A 71 4.49 8.83 -8.01
C ALA A 71 4.02 7.59 -8.79
N LYS A 72 4.97 6.81 -9.35
CA LYS A 72 4.65 5.59 -10.09
C LYS A 72 3.92 4.55 -9.23
N VAL A 73 4.37 4.34 -8.00
CA VAL A 73 3.74 3.43 -7.03
C VAL A 73 2.32 3.87 -6.70
N ALA A 74 2.12 5.18 -6.45
CA ALA A 74 0.80 5.72 -6.18
C ALA A 74 -0.15 5.53 -7.37
N THR A 75 0.31 5.77 -8.59
CA THR A 75 -0.48 5.55 -9.81
C THR A 75 -0.86 4.08 -9.99
N ILE A 76 0.07 3.15 -9.79
CA ILE A 76 -0.20 1.70 -9.92
C ILE A 76 -1.29 1.26 -8.93
N ILE A 77 -1.19 1.70 -7.66
CA ILE A 77 -2.18 1.37 -6.64
C ILE A 77 -3.56 1.94 -7.01
N ASP A 78 -3.61 3.20 -7.42
CA ASP A 78 -4.86 3.83 -7.83
C ASP A 78 -5.49 3.07 -9.00
N ASP A 79 -4.77 2.89 -10.10
CA ASP A 79 -5.30 2.25 -11.31
C ASP A 79 -5.82 0.82 -11.06
N LEU A 80 -5.16 0.05 -10.20
CA LEU A 80 -5.58 -1.32 -9.86
C LEU A 80 -6.81 -1.37 -8.96
N ILE A 81 -6.93 -0.45 -8.03
CA ILE A 81 -8.02 -0.44 -7.04
C ILE A 81 -9.23 0.33 -7.56
N ARG A 82 -9.03 1.32 -8.43
CA ARG A 82 -10.07 2.20 -8.96
C ARG A 82 -11.33 1.48 -9.47
N PRO A 83 -11.25 0.34 -10.19
CA PRO A 83 -12.44 -0.37 -10.65
C PRO A 83 -13.34 -0.93 -9.53
N GLN A 84 -12.78 -1.06 -8.32
CA GLN A 84 -13.45 -1.63 -7.14
C GLN A 84 -14.00 -0.54 -6.21
N VAL A 85 -13.71 0.73 -6.49
CA VAL A 85 -14.02 1.86 -5.62
C VAL A 85 -15.21 2.63 -6.17
N GLU A 86 -16.15 3.00 -5.29
CA GLU A 86 -17.29 3.82 -5.69
C GLU A 86 -16.82 5.14 -6.34
N PRO A 87 -17.46 5.58 -7.44
CA PRO A 87 -17.11 6.83 -8.09
C PRO A 87 -17.11 8.02 -7.10
N GLY A 88 -16.00 8.75 -7.06
CA GLY A 88 -15.84 9.92 -6.19
C GLY A 88 -15.25 9.63 -4.81
N LEU A 89 -14.99 8.37 -4.44
CA LEU A 89 -14.16 8.06 -3.28
C LEU A 89 -12.67 8.16 -3.62
N ASP A 90 -11.90 8.69 -2.67
CA ASP A 90 -10.45 8.83 -2.79
C ASP A 90 -9.75 7.47 -2.72
N VAL A 91 -8.58 7.34 -3.37
CA VAL A 91 -7.61 6.29 -3.09
C VAL A 91 -6.36 7.00 -2.57
N THR A 92 -5.95 6.67 -1.35
CA THR A 92 -4.83 7.35 -0.69
C THR A 92 -3.63 6.42 -0.57
N VAL A 93 -2.45 6.94 -0.91
CA VAL A 93 -1.17 6.27 -0.71
C VAL A 93 -0.26 7.15 0.13
N LEU A 94 0.15 6.66 1.30
CA LEU A 94 1.05 7.32 2.24
C LEU A 94 2.38 6.55 2.29
N PHE A 95 3.49 7.27 2.15
CA PHE A 95 4.83 6.69 2.26
C PHE A 95 5.45 6.97 3.62
N HIS A 96 6.05 5.93 4.20
CA HIS A 96 6.88 6.01 5.40
C HIS A 96 8.31 5.62 5.04
N ASP A 97 9.18 6.62 5.00
CA ASP A 97 10.61 6.40 4.71
C ASP A 97 11.29 5.84 5.96
N LEU A 98 11.69 4.57 5.86
CA LEU A 98 12.42 3.83 6.87
C LEU A 98 13.92 4.18 6.81
N LYS A 99 14.59 4.08 7.95
CA LYS A 99 16.05 4.20 8.05
C LYS A 99 16.65 2.81 8.15
N GLY A 100 17.59 2.46 7.26
CA GLY A 100 18.25 1.15 7.23
C GLY A 100 18.84 0.75 8.58
N ALA A 101 19.51 1.70 9.25
CA ALA A 101 20.07 1.51 10.59
C ALA A 101 19.05 1.17 11.69
N ASP A 102 17.77 1.50 11.49
CA ASP A 102 16.69 1.22 12.44
C ASP A 102 15.88 -0.03 12.04
N TYR A 103 16.15 -0.61 10.87
CA TYR A 103 15.45 -1.78 10.33
C TYR A 103 16.33 -3.02 10.48
N PHE A 104 15.91 -3.97 11.32
CA PHE A 104 16.65 -5.20 11.56
C PHE A 104 15.92 -6.42 11.01
N GLU A 105 16.65 -7.26 10.27
CA GLU A 105 16.24 -8.60 9.88
C GLU A 105 17.32 -9.60 10.30
N ASN A 106 16.94 -10.75 10.86
CA ASN A 106 17.89 -11.79 11.25
C ASN A 106 19.05 -11.29 12.14
N LYS A 107 18.74 -10.34 13.04
CA LYS A 107 19.67 -9.67 13.99
C LYS A 107 20.68 -8.71 13.32
N GLN A 108 20.52 -8.39 12.05
CA GLN A 108 21.38 -7.43 11.31
C GLN A 108 20.53 -6.30 10.75
N HIS A 109 21.10 -5.10 10.62
CA HIS A 109 20.41 -3.96 10.02
C HIS A 109 20.77 -3.78 8.54
N PHE A 110 19.99 -2.95 7.86
CA PHE A 110 20.20 -2.57 6.46
C PHE A 110 21.07 -1.32 6.33
#